data_AF-A0A0S7WNN0-F1
#
_entry.id   AF-A0A0S7WNN0-F1
#
_cell.length_a   1.000
_cell.length_b   1.000
_cell.length_c   1.000
_cell.angle_alpha   90.00
_cell.angle_beta   90.00
_cell.angle_gamma   90.00
#
_symmetry.space_group_name_H-M   'P 1'
#
loop_
_entity.id
_entity.type
_entity.pdbx_description
1 polymer ?
#
loop_
_entity_poly.entity_id
_entity_poly.type
_entity_poly.pdbx_seq_one_letter_code
_entity_poly.pdbx_strand_id
1 'polypeptide(L)'
;MEFHVDIGPQYEGEVIRKEDLYMEFGGPNVAHKFELATLKSADEIEHEKVELIGPDISELEPYDEAKEGGSYPIAILVDIAGEQLDKDAEPVIERRIHMFTNFTEGWYHMNQRQDIWLRMNKACAKKGFNSLKELGEIYNFLFTSEMEIIEKIQTTIITDEEKIKELLPHALEVYNARNERVRTLRDDDVDTFYGCVLCQSFAPTHVSIITPDRIANCGAINWFDGRAAAKIDPEGPIFAIPKGELVDPVKGEYTGVNKVEAERSLGTYDRIYLYSAFEHPHTSCGCFEAIVFYIPEADGFGVVHREFKGETVIGETFSHMAGETSGGRQVEGRLGTGLEQLRSPKFIQADGGRKRIVWLPKEIKERYKEAFEADGVYDKIPTEEDVKNVDELLPFLEKAGHPWIMGEVELPT
;
A
#
# COMPACT_ATOMS: atom_id res chain seq x y z
N MET A 1 15.30 12.23 24.79
CA MET A 1 15.22 10.79 25.10
C MET A 1 16.50 10.13 24.63
N GLU A 2 16.93 9.07 25.30
CA GLU A 2 18.01 8.19 24.83
C GLU A 2 17.33 6.87 24.46
N PHE A 3 17.43 6.47 23.19
CA PHE A 3 16.84 5.24 22.65
C PHE A 3 17.92 4.17 22.49
N HIS A 4 17.56 2.89 22.54
CA HIS A 4 18.51 1.77 22.44
C HIS A 4 19.06 1.56 21.03
N VAL A 5 18.38 2.12 20.03
CA VAL A 5 18.71 1.98 18.61
C VAL A 5 18.84 3.33 17.95
N ASP A 6 19.55 3.37 16.84
CA ASP A 6 19.66 4.59 16.05
C ASP A 6 18.34 4.84 15.30
N ILE A 7 18.08 6.12 15.02
CA ILE A 7 16.87 6.55 14.31
C ILE A 7 17.30 7.46 13.15
N GLY A 8 16.79 7.20 11.95
CA GLY A 8 17.02 8.04 10.80
C GLY A 8 16.70 7.40 9.45
N PRO A 9 16.67 8.20 8.38
CA PRO A 9 16.28 7.76 7.04
C PRO A 9 17.23 6.72 6.43
N GLN A 10 18.47 6.58 6.94
CA GLN A 10 19.40 5.55 6.49
C GLN A 10 18.93 4.12 6.78
N TYR A 11 18.04 3.93 7.77
CA TYR A 11 17.49 2.62 8.12
C TYR A 11 16.21 2.29 7.36
N GLU A 12 15.61 3.27 6.66
CA GLU A 12 14.32 3.05 5.97
C GLU A 12 14.40 1.81 5.08
N GLY A 13 15.53 1.67 4.36
CA GLY A 13 15.86 0.59 3.44
C GLY A 13 15.95 -0.83 4.01
N GLU A 14 15.93 -1.02 5.34
CA GLU A 14 16.21 -2.30 5.97
C GLU A 14 15.14 -3.35 5.68
N VAL A 15 15.57 -4.59 5.41
CA VAL A 15 14.68 -5.73 5.19
C VAL A 15 15.03 -6.83 6.18
N ILE A 16 14.04 -7.24 6.97
CA ILE A 16 14.21 -8.29 7.98
C ILE A 16 13.75 -9.62 7.40
N ARG A 17 14.71 -10.51 7.12
CA ARG A 17 14.45 -11.88 6.67
C ARG A 17 14.30 -12.83 7.87
N LYS A 18 13.76 -14.02 7.63
CA LYS A 18 13.45 -15.00 8.71
C LYS A 18 14.67 -15.37 9.55
N GLU A 19 15.85 -15.45 8.93
CA GLU A 19 17.12 -15.76 9.59
C GLU A 19 17.52 -14.73 10.66
N ASP A 20 17.15 -13.46 10.48
CA ASP A 20 17.47 -12.35 11.36
C ASP A 20 16.27 -11.90 12.22
N LEU A 21 15.11 -12.51 12.01
CA LEU A 21 13.86 -12.16 12.66
C LEU A 21 13.88 -12.52 14.15
N TYR A 22 13.54 -11.55 15.00
CA TYR A 22 13.33 -11.77 16.43
C TYR A 22 11.85 -11.94 16.78
N MET A 23 10.95 -11.12 16.20
CA MET A 23 9.50 -11.29 16.33
C MET A 23 8.76 -10.51 15.24
N GLU A 24 7.51 -10.89 14.99
CA GLU A 24 6.61 -10.23 14.05
C GLU A 24 5.34 -9.74 14.75
N PHE A 25 4.79 -8.64 14.24
CA PHE A 25 3.46 -8.17 14.59
C PHE A 25 2.62 -8.00 13.34
N GLY A 26 1.37 -8.43 13.37
CA GLY A 26 0.49 -8.39 12.22
C GLY A 26 0.88 -9.40 11.12
N GLY A 27 0.80 -8.99 9.86
CA GLY A 27 1.10 -9.86 8.71
C GLY A 27 0.06 -10.97 8.44
N PRO A 28 0.39 -11.93 7.56
CA PRO A 28 -0.56 -12.92 7.04
C PRO A 28 -1.06 -13.94 8.07
N ASN A 29 -0.35 -14.10 9.19
CA ASN A 29 -0.68 -15.09 10.20
C ASN A 29 -1.52 -14.52 11.35
N VAL A 30 -1.80 -13.20 11.32
CA VAL A 30 -2.54 -12.51 12.37
C VAL A 30 -3.79 -11.87 11.79
N ALA A 31 -4.95 -12.29 12.30
CA ALA A 31 -6.25 -11.83 11.81
C ALA A 31 -6.58 -10.40 12.27
N HIS A 32 -6.30 -10.08 13.54
CA HIS A 32 -6.69 -8.81 14.15
C HIS A 32 -5.47 -7.89 14.27
N LYS A 33 -5.42 -6.88 13.39
CA LYS A 33 -4.34 -5.89 13.35
C LYS A 33 -4.81 -4.62 12.65
N PHE A 34 -4.32 -3.45 13.06
CA PHE A 34 -4.51 -2.20 12.29
C PHE A 34 -3.63 -1.05 12.77
N GLU A 35 -3.49 0.01 11.96
CA GLU A 35 -2.95 1.30 12.41
C GLU A 35 -3.90 2.44 12.05
N LEU A 36 -4.14 3.36 12.98
CA LEU A 36 -5.10 4.45 12.80
C LEU A 36 -4.58 5.74 13.41
N ALA A 37 -4.56 6.81 12.61
CA ALA A 37 -4.37 8.16 13.13
C ALA A 37 -5.72 8.87 13.28
N THR A 38 -5.90 9.60 14.39
CA THR A 38 -7.15 10.31 14.70
C THR A 38 -6.87 11.74 15.15
N LEU A 39 -7.55 12.72 14.55
CA LEU A 39 -7.55 14.09 15.05
C LEU A 39 -8.52 14.20 16.24
N LYS A 40 -8.02 14.64 17.39
CA LYS A 40 -8.80 14.85 18.62
C LYS A 40 -8.80 16.32 19.02
N SER A 41 -9.63 16.68 20.01
CA SER A 41 -9.46 17.97 20.68
C SER A 41 -8.26 17.92 21.63
N ALA A 42 -7.62 19.08 21.85
CA ALA A 42 -6.41 19.15 22.66
C ALA A 42 -6.63 18.77 24.15
N ASP A 43 -7.87 18.82 24.64
CA ASP A 43 -8.24 18.38 26.00
C ASP A 43 -8.43 16.86 26.13
N GLU A 44 -8.59 16.14 25.02
CA GLU A 44 -8.64 14.67 24.98
C GLU A 44 -7.24 14.01 24.98
N ILE A 45 -6.18 14.80 24.71
CA ILE A 45 -4.80 14.30 24.56
C ILE A 45 -3.91 14.74 25.72
N GLU A 46 -3.27 13.76 26.35
CA GLU A 46 -2.08 13.97 27.19
C GLU A 46 -0.84 13.95 26.29
N HIS A 47 -0.19 15.11 26.13
CA HIS A 47 0.91 15.27 25.19
C HIS A 47 2.10 14.35 25.52
N GLU A 48 2.62 13.69 24.49
CA GLU A 48 3.71 12.72 24.51
C GLU A 48 3.44 11.47 25.36
N LYS A 49 2.19 11.24 25.79
CA LYS A 49 1.83 10.00 26.49
C LYS A 49 1.98 8.80 25.54
N VAL A 50 2.53 7.72 26.10
CA VAL A 50 2.58 6.41 25.45
C VAL A 50 1.87 5.38 26.34
N GLU A 51 0.90 4.68 25.77
CA GLU A 51 0.16 3.62 26.45
C GLU A 51 0.37 2.29 25.73
N LEU A 52 0.56 1.21 26.50
CA LEU A 52 0.63 -0.15 26.00
C LEU A 52 -0.48 -0.97 26.66
N ILE A 53 -1.34 -1.59 25.85
CA ILE A 53 -2.45 -2.42 26.29
C ILE A 53 -2.24 -3.85 25.79
N GLY A 54 -1.86 -4.75 26.69
CA GLY A 54 -1.52 -6.13 26.39
C GLY A 54 -0.05 -6.45 26.71
N PRO A 55 0.42 -7.65 26.34
CA PRO A 55 1.80 -8.08 26.59
C PRO A 55 2.84 -7.24 25.85
N ASP A 56 3.92 -6.90 26.53
CA ASP A 56 5.07 -6.21 25.93
C ASP A 56 6.08 -7.19 25.32
N ILE A 57 7.05 -6.70 24.53
CA ILE A 57 8.13 -7.51 23.91
C ILE A 57 8.82 -8.41 24.94
N SER A 58 9.07 -7.89 26.16
CA SER A 58 9.69 -8.66 27.25
C SER A 58 8.86 -9.84 27.78
N GLU A 59 7.57 -9.88 27.47
CA GLU A 59 6.60 -10.89 27.91
C GLU A 59 6.22 -11.86 26.78
N LEU A 60 6.69 -11.59 25.56
CA LEU A 60 6.41 -12.36 24.37
C LEU A 60 7.57 -13.31 24.05
N GLU A 61 7.24 -14.43 23.41
CA GLU A 61 8.24 -15.41 22.98
C GLU A 61 8.85 -14.97 21.63
N PRO A 62 10.18 -15.04 21.47
CA PRO A 62 10.82 -14.78 20.19
C PRO A 62 10.33 -15.75 19.10
N TYR A 63 10.46 -15.31 17.85
CA TYR A 63 10.16 -16.08 16.66
C TYR A 63 10.87 -17.44 16.65
N ASP A 64 10.08 -18.49 16.46
CA ASP A 64 10.54 -19.87 16.36
C ASP A 64 9.84 -20.52 15.17
N GLU A 65 10.59 -20.69 14.08
CA GLU A 65 10.07 -21.27 12.84
C GLU A 65 9.53 -22.69 13.03
N ALA A 66 10.09 -23.47 13.96
CA ALA A 66 9.64 -24.86 14.19
C ALA A 66 8.27 -24.92 14.90
N LYS A 67 7.86 -23.84 15.57
CA LYS A 67 6.60 -23.74 16.30
C LYS A 67 5.56 -22.86 15.60
N GLU A 68 5.92 -22.26 14.46
CA GLU A 68 5.14 -21.19 13.82
C GLU A 68 4.75 -20.09 14.84
N GLY A 69 5.64 -19.83 15.81
CA GLY A 69 5.41 -18.91 16.94
C GLY A 69 6.16 -17.59 16.76
N GLY A 70 5.78 -16.59 17.56
CA GLY A 70 6.40 -15.25 17.56
C GLY A 70 5.78 -14.25 16.58
N SER A 71 4.55 -14.50 16.14
CA SER A 71 3.71 -13.55 15.39
C SER A 71 2.54 -13.10 16.27
N TYR A 72 2.42 -11.79 16.52
CA TYR A 72 1.50 -11.23 17.52
C TYR A 72 0.53 -10.22 16.90
N PRO A 73 -0.70 -10.08 17.45
CA PRO A 73 -1.61 -9.02 17.05
C PRO A 73 -1.08 -7.66 17.49
N ILE A 74 -1.36 -6.64 16.70
CA ILE A 74 -0.98 -5.27 17.03
C ILE A 74 -2.00 -4.27 16.50
N ALA A 75 -2.35 -3.28 17.32
CA ALA A 75 -2.90 -2.03 16.84
C ALA A 75 -2.03 -0.85 17.25
N ILE A 76 -1.81 0.08 16.32
CA ILE A 76 -1.07 1.34 16.55
C ILE A 76 -2.06 2.49 16.39
N LEU A 77 -2.33 3.20 17.47
CA LEU A 77 -3.21 4.37 17.48
C LEU A 77 -2.36 5.62 17.72
N VAL A 78 -2.46 6.59 16.82
CA VAL A 78 -1.78 7.88 16.95
C VAL A 78 -2.84 8.98 17.01
N ASP A 79 -3.11 9.47 18.22
CA ASP A 79 -4.00 10.60 18.44
C ASP A 79 -3.20 11.91 18.36
N ILE A 80 -3.67 12.86 17.56
CA ILE A 80 -3.02 14.17 17.36
C ILE A 80 -3.99 15.32 17.64
N ALA A 81 -3.45 16.47 18.01
CA ALA A 81 -4.18 17.73 18.03
C ALA A 81 -3.26 18.90 17.63
N GLY A 82 -3.84 19.93 17.03
CA GLY A 82 -3.19 21.17 16.64
C GLY A 82 -4.18 22.09 15.93
N GLU A 83 -4.04 23.40 16.10
CA GLU A 83 -5.02 24.38 15.59
C GLU A 83 -5.09 24.39 14.05
N GLN A 84 -4.02 23.99 13.39
CA GLN A 84 -3.90 23.96 11.92
C GLN A 84 -4.32 22.61 11.31
N LEU A 85 -4.61 21.61 12.14
CA LEU A 85 -4.98 20.28 11.68
C LEU A 85 -6.49 20.20 11.42
N ASP A 86 -6.83 19.53 10.32
CA ASP A 86 -8.19 19.12 10.00
C ASP A 86 -8.21 17.60 9.74
N LYS A 87 -9.41 17.01 9.57
CA LYS A 87 -9.54 15.56 9.38
C LYS A 87 -8.84 15.03 8.12
N ASP A 88 -8.53 15.88 7.14
CA ASP A 88 -7.79 15.45 5.95
C ASP A 88 -6.31 15.15 6.29
N ALA A 89 -5.81 15.58 7.46
CA ALA A 89 -4.47 15.25 7.94
C ALA A 89 -4.34 13.81 8.45
N GLU A 90 -5.41 13.19 8.94
CA GLU A 90 -5.36 11.85 9.53
C GLU A 90 -4.67 10.80 8.63
N PRO A 91 -5.07 10.60 7.35
CA PRO A 91 -4.40 9.62 6.48
C PRO A 91 -2.93 9.97 6.18
N VAL A 92 -2.56 11.26 6.23
CA VAL A 92 -1.16 11.70 6.05
C VAL A 92 -0.30 11.25 7.24
N ILE A 93 -0.83 11.42 8.46
CA ILE A 93 -0.19 10.99 9.71
C ILE A 93 -0.14 9.46 9.78
N GLU A 94 -1.23 8.78 9.45
CA GLU A 94 -1.30 7.31 9.40
C GLU A 94 -0.22 6.74 8.48
N ARG A 95 -0.01 7.33 7.30
CA ARG A 95 1.03 6.87 6.38
C ARG A 95 2.46 7.07 6.91
N ARG A 96 2.69 8.07 7.78
CA ARG A 96 4.01 8.30 8.39
C ARG A 96 4.35 7.25 9.44
N ILE A 97 3.39 6.48 9.97
CA ILE A 97 3.67 5.32 10.84
C ILE A 97 4.59 4.33 10.12
N HIS A 98 4.29 4.02 8.85
CA HIS A 98 5.17 3.19 8.01
C HIS A 98 6.59 3.76 7.91
N MET A 99 6.72 5.05 7.59
CA MET A 99 8.04 5.69 7.45
C MET A 99 8.80 5.67 8.78
N PHE A 100 8.18 6.11 9.86
CA PHE A 100 8.83 6.28 11.15
C PHE A 100 9.17 4.95 11.83
N THR A 101 8.40 3.89 11.57
CA THR A 101 8.80 2.54 11.97
C THR A 101 10.07 2.13 11.24
N ASN A 102 10.13 2.33 9.92
CA ASN A 102 11.30 1.96 9.11
C ASN A 102 12.52 2.88 9.36
N PHE A 103 12.33 4.08 9.91
CA PHE A 103 13.45 4.92 10.38
C PHE A 103 14.11 4.38 11.65
N THR A 104 13.48 3.45 12.34
CA THR A 104 13.99 2.86 13.58
C THR A 104 14.87 1.66 13.24
N GLU A 105 16.15 1.72 13.55
CA GLU A 105 17.11 0.65 13.20
C GLU A 105 16.64 -0.72 13.73
N GLY A 106 16.62 -1.70 12.82
CA GLY A 106 16.22 -3.07 13.11
C GLY A 106 14.72 -3.28 13.28
N TRP A 107 13.91 -2.29 12.94
CA TRP A 107 12.48 -2.43 12.70
C TRP A 107 12.16 -2.36 11.20
N TYR A 108 11.08 -3.03 10.83
CA TYR A 108 10.55 -3.04 9.48
C TYR A 108 9.03 -2.95 9.56
N HIS A 109 8.44 -2.12 8.71
CA HIS A 109 6.99 -1.98 8.57
C HIS A 109 6.59 -2.03 7.10
N MET A 110 5.52 -2.76 6.80
CA MET A 110 4.92 -2.81 5.48
C MET A 110 3.41 -2.75 5.53
N ASN A 111 2.85 -2.51 4.34
CA ASN A 111 1.42 -2.32 4.07
C ASN A 111 0.90 -1.07 4.79
N GLN A 112 -0.35 -1.11 5.24
CA GLN A 112 -1.13 0.03 5.72
C GLN A 112 -2.42 -0.44 6.39
N ARG A 113 -3.03 0.40 7.24
CA ARG A 113 -4.36 0.17 7.84
C ARG A 113 -4.47 -1.20 8.50
N GLN A 114 -5.50 -2.01 8.18
CA GLN A 114 -5.71 -3.36 8.73
C GLN A 114 -4.78 -4.45 8.18
N ASP A 115 -3.94 -4.11 7.20
CA ASP A 115 -3.08 -5.06 6.50
C ASP A 115 -1.61 -4.96 6.92
N ILE A 116 -1.31 -4.15 7.95
CA ILE A 116 0.06 -3.89 8.44
C ILE A 116 0.85 -5.14 8.79
N TRP A 117 2.16 -5.05 8.60
CA TRP A 117 3.10 -6.09 9.02
C TRP A 117 4.39 -5.47 9.52
N LEU A 118 4.71 -5.71 10.79
CA LEU A 118 5.92 -5.25 11.42
C LEU A 118 6.84 -6.42 11.76
N ARG A 119 8.15 -6.19 11.66
CA ARG A 119 9.19 -7.12 12.11
C ARG A 119 10.21 -6.38 12.94
N MET A 120 10.76 -7.07 13.94
CA MET A 120 11.93 -6.62 14.70
C MET A 120 13.05 -7.65 14.55
N ASN A 121 14.29 -7.21 14.32
CA ASN A 121 15.43 -8.11 14.12
C ASN A 121 16.15 -8.46 15.44
N LYS A 122 16.99 -9.50 15.39
CA LYS A 122 17.78 -9.99 16.54
C LYS A 122 18.82 -8.98 17.03
N ALA A 123 19.32 -8.10 16.16
CA ALA A 123 20.32 -7.09 16.52
C ALA A 123 19.72 -5.99 17.40
N CYS A 124 18.51 -5.52 17.06
CA CYS A 124 17.71 -4.57 17.82
C CYS A 124 17.41 -5.11 19.22
N ALA A 125 16.90 -6.34 19.33
CA ALA A 125 16.67 -7.00 20.62
C ALA A 125 17.96 -7.10 21.47
N LYS A 126 19.10 -7.42 20.84
CA LYS A 126 20.41 -7.50 21.52
C LYS A 126 20.91 -6.15 22.04
N LYS A 127 20.50 -5.03 21.43
CA LYS A 127 20.81 -3.67 21.90
C LYS A 127 19.98 -3.28 23.14
N GLY A 128 18.99 -4.06 23.51
CA GLY A 128 18.15 -3.84 24.68
C GLY A 128 16.74 -3.35 24.35
N PHE A 129 16.40 -3.19 23.07
CA PHE A 129 15.05 -2.85 22.65
C PHE A 129 14.09 -3.99 23.02
N ASN A 130 13.36 -3.82 24.12
CA ASN A 130 12.52 -4.85 24.70
C ASN A 130 11.15 -4.34 25.15
N SER A 131 10.74 -3.15 24.67
CA SER A 131 9.42 -2.59 24.94
C SER A 131 8.82 -1.89 23.72
N LEU A 132 7.56 -2.16 23.42
CA LEU A 132 6.77 -1.41 22.44
C LEU A 132 6.51 0.03 22.89
N LYS A 133 6.62 0.34 24.19
CA LYS A 133 6.54 1.73 24.66
C LYS A 133 7.66 2.58 24.08
N GLU A 134 8.87 2.03 23.96
CA GLU A 134 9.98 2.72 23.31
C GLU A 134 9.64 3.03 21.85
N LEU A 135 9.01 2.11 21.11
CA LEU A 135 8.54 2.37 19.75
C LEU A 135 7.49 3.50 19.70
N GLY A 136 6.58 3.55 20.66
CA GLY A 136 5.60 4.64 20.78
C GLY A 136 6.24 5.99 21.14
N GLU A 137 7.29 5.99 21.97
CA GLU A 137 8.06 7.20 22.28
C GLU A 137 8.82 7.71 21.05
N ILE A 138 9.36 6.78 20.24
CA ILE A 138 9.99 7.11 18.95
C ILE A 138 8.98 7.71 17.98
N TYR A 139 7.75 7.17 17.89
CA TYR A 139 6.70 7.81 17.09
C TYR A 139 6.40 9.22 17.57
N ASN A 140 6.15 9.41 18.86
CA ASN A 140 5.88 10.74 19.42
C ASN A 140 7.00 11.73 19.08
N PHE A 141 8.27 11.31 19.25
CA PHE A 141 9.44 12.12 18.93
C PHE A 141 9.54 12.46 17.43
N LEU A 142 9.39 11.48 16.54
CA LEU A 142 9.52 11.69 15.09
C LEU A 142 8.37 12.55 14.54
N PHE A 143 7.14 12.31 14.97
CA PHE A 143 5.99 13.12 14.56
C PHE A 143 6.14 14.58 14.97
N THR A 144 6.51 14.87 16.23
CA THR A 144 6.66 16.26 16.70
C THR A 144 7.90 16.94 16.15
N SER A 145 8.94 16.18 15.79
CA SER A 145 10.15 16.74 15.17
C SER A 145 9.97 17.09 13.70
N GLU A 146 9.23 16.25 12.96
CA GLU A 146 9.05 16.41 11.50
C GLU A 146 7.82 17.25 11.15
N MET A 147 6.86 17.41 12.07
CA MET A 147 5.57 18.05 11.79
C MET A 147 5.21 19.07 12.87
N GLU A 148 5.70 20.30 12.72
CA GLU A 148 5.47 21.42 13.66
C GLU A 148 3.98 21.74 13.89
N ILE A 149 3.10 21.32 12.99
CA ILE A 149 1.64 21.52 13.10
C ILE A 149 0.98 20.61 14.16
N ILE A 150 1.69 19.60 14.68
CA ILE A 150 1.23 18.73 15.75
C ILE A 150 1.59 19.36 17.09
N GLU A 151 0.61 19.95 17.77
CA GLU A 151 0.79 20.60 19.08
C GLU A 151 0.69 19.59 20.24
N LYS A 152 -0.15 18.57 20.08
CA LYS A 152 -0.24 17.44 21.00
C LYS A 152 -0.30 16.12 20.26
N ILE A 153 0.28 15.09 20.86
CA ILE A 153 0.31 13.73 20.34
C ILE A 153 0.20 12.76 21.51
N GLN A 154 -0.47 11.64 21.30
CA GLN A 154 -0.47 10.48 22.18
C GLN A 154 -0.44 9.23 21.30
N THR A 155 0.39 8.27 21.70
CA THR A 155 0.47 6.97 21.03
C THR A 155 -0.05 5.87 21.94
N THR A 156 -0.96 5.05 21.44
CA THR A 156 -1.41 3.82 22.11
C THR A 156 -1.09 2.62 21.25
N ILE A 157 -0.28 1.70 21.78
CA ILE A 157 0.01 0.42 21.15
C ILE A 157 -0.78 -0.66 21.89
N ILE A 158 -1.43 -1.53 21.14
CA ILE A 158 -2.29 -2.59 21.70
C ILE A 158 -1.78 -3.92 21.16
N THR A 159 -1.51 -4.88 22.03
CA THR A 159 -1.18 -6.28 21.71
C THR A 159 -2.19 -7.26 22.30
N ASP A 160 -3.17 -6.76 23.07
CA ASP A 160 -4.33 -7.54 23.51
C ASP A 160 -5.27 -7.82 22.31
N GLU A 161 -5.39 -9.09 21.92
CA GLU A 161 -6.16 -9.49 20.75
C GLU A 161 -7.65 -9.15 20.85
N GLU A 162 -8.27 -9.34 22.00
CA GLU A 162 -9.69 -9.09 22.19
C GLU A 162 -9.99 -7.60 22.09
N LYS A 163 -9.09 -6.74 22.61
CA LYS A 163 -9.22 -5.29 22.44
C LYS A 163 -9.06 -4.86 21.00
N ILE A 164 -8.11 -5.44 20.26
CA ILE A 164 -7.93 -5.12 18.84
C ILE A 164 -9.17 -5.54 18.04
N LYS A 165 -9.71 -6.73 18.32
CA LYS A 165 -10.93 -7.24 17.69
C LYS A 165 -12.16 -6.36 17.97
N GLU A 166 -12.27 -5.78 19.16
CA GLU A 166 -13.32 -4.81 19.52
C GLU A 166 -13.21 -3.53 18.69
N LEU A 167 -11.99 -3.02 18.49
CA LEU A 167 -11.73 -1.72 17.85
C LEU A 167 -11.66 -1.79 16.31
N LEU A 168 -11.26 -2.92 15.76
CA LEU A 168 -11.06 -3.11 14.31
C LEU A 168 -12.30 -2.71 13.47
N PRO A 169 -13.56 -3.03 13.83
CA PRO A 169 -14.73 -2.59 13.06
C PRO A 169 -14.81 -1.07 12.88
N HIS A 170 -14.44 -0.30 13.91
CA HIS A 170 -14.45 1.17 13.83
C HIS A 170 -13.35 1.67 12.89
N ALA A 171 -12.14 1.10 12.97
CA ALA A 171 -11.05 1.43 12.07
C ALA A 171 -11.43 1.18 10.60
N LEU A 172 -12.06 0.02 10.32
CA LEU A 172 -12.58 -0.32 8.99
C LEU A 172 -13.65 0.67 8.49
N GLU A 173 -14.55 1.13 9.37
CA GLU A 173 -15.54 2.17 9.03
C GLU A 173 -14.85 3.47 8.58
N VAL A 174 -13.84 3.93 9.33
CA VAL A 174 -13.07 5.13 8.99
C VAL A 174 -12.37 4.97 7.64
N TYR A 175 -11.72 3.83 7.39
CA TYR A 175 -11.05 3.56 6.11
C TYR A 175 -12.02 3.54 4.93
N ASN A 176 -13.19 2.92 5.11
CA ASN A 176 -14.22 2.87 4.09
C ASN A 176 -14.76 4.26 3.76
N ALA A 177 -15.02 5.09 4.77
CA ALA A 177 -15.46 6.47 4.56
C ALA A 177 -14.40 7.31 3.78
N ARG A 178 -13.12 7.13 4.10
CA ARG A 178 -12.00 7.77 3.34
C ARG A 178 -11.98 7.32 1.89
N ASN A 179 -12.11 6.01 1.63
CA ASN A 179 -12.14 5.46 0.28
C ASN A 179 -13.36 5.91 -0.52
N GLU A 180 -14.56 5.93 0.08
CA GLU A 180 -15.81 6.33 -0.57
C GLU A 180 -15.78 7.77 -1.08
N ARG A 181 -15.17 8.68 -0.31
CA ARG A 181 -15.03 10.08 -0.69
C ARG A 181 -14.32 10.26 -2.04
N VAL A 182 -13.25 9.50 -2.29
CA VAL A 182 -12.47 9.56 -3.54
C VAL A 182 -13.25 9.03 -4.73
N ARG A 183 -14.11 8.02 -4.54
CA ARG A 183 -14.85 7.35 -5.64
C ARG A 183 -15.77 8.28 -6.43
N THR A 184 -16.10 9.44 -5.86
CA THR A 184 -16.95 10.47 -6.47
C THR A 184 -16.19 11.48 -7.33
N LEU A 185 -14.86 11.42 -7.34
CA LEU A 185 -13.98 12.34 -8.07
C LEU A 185 -13.31 11.61 -9.23
N ARG A 186 -13.20 12.26 -10.39
CA ARG A 186 -12.51 11.76 -11.57
C ARG A 186 -11.32 12.62 -11.92
N ASP A 187 -10.40 12.06 -12.71
CA ASP A 187 -9.28 12.84 -13.23
C ASP A 187 -9.72 14.13 -13.93
N ASP A 188 -10.86 14.08 -14.63
CA ASP A 188 -11.38 15.19 -15.44
C ASP A 188 -11.94 16.32 -14.57
N ASP A 189 -12.26 16.04 -13.30
CA ASP A 189 -12.78 17.01 -12.33
C ASP A 189 -11.66 17.83 -11.68
N VAL A 190 -10.39 17.51 -11.93
CA VAL A 190 -9.22 18.14 -11.29
C VAL A 190 -8.20 18.64 -12.30
N ASP A 191 -7.49 19.70 -11.94
CA ASP A 191 -6.38 20.29 -12.70
C ASP A 191 -4.99 19.85 -12.18
N THR A 192 -4.98 19.19 -11.02
CA THR A 192 -3.79 18.87 -10.24
C THR A 192 -3.83 17.40 -9.83
N PHE A 193 -2.73 16.70 -10.07
CA PHE A 193 -2.43 15.38 -9.51
C PHE A 193 -1.40 15.50 -8.41
N TYR A 194 -1.03 14.38 -7.80
CA TYR A 194 0.00 14.36 -6.76
C TYR A 194 1.08 13.33 -7.08
N GLY A 195 2.31 13.68 -6.73
CA GLY A 195 3.46 12.80 -6.80
C GLY A 195 3.86 12.35 -5.41
N CYS A 196 4.45 11.16 -5.28
CA CYS A 196 5.08 10.69 -4.06
C CYS A 196 6.43 10.05 -4.36
N VAL A 197 7.47 10.49 -3.64
CA VAL A 197 8.84 9.97 -3.72
C VAL A 197 9.32 9.35 -2.40
N LEU A 198 8.38 9.07 -1.49
CA LEU A 198 8.67 8.49 -0.17
C LEU A 198 9.54 7.22 -0.29
N CYS A 199 9.23 6.35 -1.25
CA CYS A 199 9.91 5.07 -1.39
C CYS A 199 11.21 5.12 -2.21
N GLN A 200 11.75 6.31 -2.51
CA GLN A 200 13.03 6.44 -3.25
C GLN A 200 14.25 5.98 -2.46
N SER A 201 14.14 5.84 -1.13
CA SER A 201 15.15 5.17 -0.30
C SER A 201 15.41 3.72 -0.73
N PHE A 202 14.39 3.03 -1.25
CA PHE A 202 14.50 1.65 -1.75
C PHE A 202 14.57 1.57 -3.28
N ALA A 203 13.88 2.47 -3.97
CA ALA A 203 13.73 2.48 -5.41
C ALA A 203 14.00 3.89 -5.95
N PRO A 204 15.27 4.28 -6.15
CA PRO A 204 15.67 5.67 -6.39
C PRO A 204 15.03 6.33 -7.61
N THR A 205 14.63 5.55 -8.61
CA THR A 205 14.01 6.03 -9.85
C THR A 205 12.47 5.94 -9.80
N HIS A 206 11.89 5.46 -8.71
CA HIS A 206 10.43 5.36 -8.57
C HIS A 206 9.80 6.71 -8.26
N VAL A 207 8.68 6.97 -8.91
CA VAL A 207 7.77 8.06 -8.59
C VAL A 207 6.35 7.50 -8.62
N SER A 208 5.57 7.73 -7.57
CA SER A 208 4.15 7.40 -7.58
C SER A 208 3.33 8.59 -8.06
N ILE A 209 2.59 8.42 -9.15
CA ILE A 209 1.62 9.39 -9.65
C ILE A 209 0.23 8.99 -9.17
N ILE A 210 -0.40 9.92 -8.45
CA ILE A 210 -1.66 9.72 -7.72
C ILE A 210 -2.71 10.65 -8.31
N THR A 211 -3.80 10.06 -8.77
CA THR A 211 -4.93 10.76 -9.38
C THR A 211 -6.25 10.29 -8.73
N PRO A 212 -7.38 10.97 -8.96
CA PRO A 212 -8.67 10.49 -8.48
C PRO A 212 -9.00 9.07 -8.96
N ASP A 213 -8.66 8.73 -10.22
CA ASP A 213 -8.89 7.40 -10.78
C ASP A 213 -7.69 6.42 -10.58
N ARG A 214 -6.60 6.85 -9.92
CA ARG A 214 -5.39 6.05 -9.68
C ARG A 214 -4.81 6.28 -8.28
N ILE A 215 -5.14 5.41 -7.33
CA ILE A 215 -4.51 5.40 -6.00
C ILE A 215 -3.02 5.02 -6.10
N ALA A 216 -2.20 5.50 -5.16
CA ALA A 216 -0.81 5.09 -5.03
C ALA A 216 -0.68 3.56 -4.96
N ASN A 217 0.44 3.02 -5.47
CA ASN A 217 0.65 1.58 -5.53
C ASN A 217 0.54 0.90 -4.15
N CYS A 218 0.89 1.59 -3.07
CA CYS A 218 0.79 1.09 -1.70
C CYS A 218 -0.64 0.98 -1.14
N GLY A 219 -1.65 1.50 -1.85
CA GLY A 219 -3.04 1.54 -1.38
C GLY A 219 -3.33 2.54 -0.26
N ALA A 220 -2.30 3.22 0.27
CA ALA A 220 -2.44 4.07 1.45
C ALA A 220 -2.69 5.56 1.15
N ILE A 221 -2.37 6.02 -0.07
CA ILE A 221 -2.43 7.45 -0.43
C ILE A 221 -3.33 7.63 -1.65
N ASN A 222 -4.51 8.19 -1.42
CA ASN A 222 -5.42 8.62 -2.47
C ASN A 222 -5.20 10.10 -2.83
N TRP A 223 -5.97 10.63 -3.78
CA TRP A 223 -5.84 12.01 -4.25
C TRP A 223 -6.06 13.07 -3.15
N PHE A 224 -7.05 12.88 -2.26
CA PHE A 224 -7.28 13.80 -1.14
C PHE A 224 -6.14 13.76 -0.13
N ASP A 225 -5.57 12.58 0.13
CA ASP A 225 -4.41 12.42 1.01
C ASP A 225 -3.19 13.12 0.41
N GLY A 226 -2.99 13.00 -0.91
CA GLY A 226 -1.94 13.71 -1.64
C GLY A 226 -2.07 15.22 -1.53
N ARG A 227 -3.30 15.74 -1.67
CA ARG A 227 -3.63 17.15 -1.48
C ARG A 227 -3.34 17.63 -0.06
N ALA A 228 -3.78 16.85 0.93
CA ALA A 228 -3.57 17.18 2.33
C ALA A 228 -2.08 17.20 2.66
N ALA A 229 -1.32 16.18 2.23
CA ALA A 229 0.10 16.08 2.46
C ALA A 229 0.88 17.24 1.83
N ALA A 230 0.61 17.59 0.56
CA ALA A 230 1.27 18.71 -0.11
C ALA A 230 0.92 20.08 0.49
N LYS A 231 -0.24 20.19 1.17
CA LYS A 231 -0.64 21.39 1.92
C LYS A 231 0.06 21.47 3.28
N ILE A 232 0.15 20.33 3.97
CA ILE A 232 0.75 20.20 5.31
C ILE A 232 2.26 20.39 5.26
N ASP A 233 2.92 19.77 4.29
CA ASP A 233 4.38 19.75 4.13
C ASP A 233 4.73 19.98 2.65
N PRO A 234 4.76 21.25 2.19
CA PRO A 234 4.98 21.58 0.77
C PRO A 234 6.34 21.16 0.21
N GLU A 235 7.36 21.05 1.07
CA GLU A 235 8.72 20.60 0.71
C GLU A 235 8.89 19.09 0.95
N GLY A 236 7.83 18.42 1.38
CA GLY A 236 7.82 17.01 1.71
C GLY A 236 7.90 16.07 0.50
N PRO A 237 7.88 14.75 0.77
CA PRO A 237 7.97 13.73 -0.28
C PRO A 237 6.70 13.59 -1.13
N ILE A 238 5.61 14.23 -0.74
CA ILE A 238 4.33 14.25 -1.47
C ILE A 238 4.06 15.66 -1.96
N PHE A 239 3.91 15.84 -3.26
CA PHE A 239 3.90 17.16 -3.89
C PHE A 239 2.85 17.26 -4.99
N ALA A 240 2.40 18.48 -5.28
CA ALA A 240 1.44 18.76 -6.33
C ALA A 240 2.07 18.68 -7.73
N ILE A 241 1.32 18.12 -8.67
CA ILE A 241 1.67 18.01 -10.09
C ILE A 241 0.59 18.71 -10.90
N PRO A 242 0.87 19.89 -11.49
CA PRO A 242 0.00 20.45 -12.50
C PRO A 242 -0.14 19.46 -13.67
N LYS A 243 -1.36 19.08 -14.07
CA LYS A 243 -1.56 18.05 -15.09
C LYS A 243 -0.85 18.38 -16.41
N GLY A 244 -0.89 19.65 -16.82
CA GLY A 244 -0.44 20.05 -18.15
C GLY A 244 -1.43 19.62 -19.23
N GLU A 245 -0.94 19.47 -20.46
CA GLU A 245 -1.74 19.05 -21.61
C GLU A 245 -2.00 17.53 -21.54
N LEU A 246 -3.23 17.13 -21.84
CA LEU A 246 -3.58 15.72 -22.03
C LEU A 246 -3.09 15.27 -23.40
N VAL A 247 -2.08 14.40 -23.42
CA VAL A 247 -1.44 13.88 -24.64
C VAL A 247 -2.22 12.68 -25.16
N ASP A 248 -2.62 11.77 -24.27
CA ASP A 248 -3.37 10.58 -24.61
C ASP A 248 -4.47 10.30 -23.56
N PRO A 249 -5.77 10.47 -23.90
CA PRO A 249 -6.88 10.25 -22.97
C PRO A 249 -7.07 8.79 -22.57
N VAL A 250 -6.65 7.85 -23.41
CA VAL A 250 -6.83 6.41 -23.21
C VAL A 250 -5.73 5.89 -22.28
N LYS A 251 -4.47 6.19 -22.60
CA LYS A 251 -3.29 5.80 -21.80
C LYS A 251 -3.13 6.64 -20.54
N GLY A 252 -3.80 7.80 -20.47
CA GLY A 252 -3.68 8.76 -19.37
C GLY A 252 -2.32 9.44 -19.37
N GLU A 253 -1.82 9.84 -20.55
CA GLU A 253 -0.54 10.54 -20.67
C GLU A 253 -0.76 12.05 -20.60
N TYR A 254 0.03 12.71 -19.75
CA TYR A 254 -0.04 14.14 -19.53
C TYR A 254 1.35 14.78 -19.54
N THR A 255 1.50 15.95 -20.15
CA THR A 255 2.81 16.60 -20.26
C THR A 255 3.40 17.01 -18.92
N GLY A 256 2.56 17.43 -17.96
CA GLY A 256 3.01 17.79 -16.61
C GLY A 256 3.47 16.57 -15.81
N VAL A 257 2.79 15.44 -15.98
CA VAL A 257 3.19 14.17 -15.36
C VAL A 257 4.51 13.65 -15.95
N ASN A 258 4.66 13.66 -17.28
CA ASN A 258 5.91 13.26 -17.96
C ASN A 258 7.10 14.11 -17.52
N LYS A 259 6.91 15.43 -17.35
CA LYS A 259 7.94 16.33 -16.83
C LYS A 259 8.39 15.91 -15.42
N VAL A 260 7.43 15.64 -14.54
CA VAL A 260 7.72 15.18 -13.17
C VAL A 260 8.43 13.84 -13.18
N GLU A 261 8.00 12.89 -14.02
CA GLU A 261 8.66 11.59 -14.16
C GLU A 261 10.14 11.78 -14.56
N ALA A 262 10.42 12.62 -15.56
CA ALA A 262 11.79 12.94 -15.98
C ALA A 262 12.64 13.54 -14.85
N GLU A 263 12.08 14.50 -14.11
CA GLU A 263 12.79 15.19 -13.03
C GLU A 263 13.03 14.28 -11.81
N ARG A 264 12.00 13.53 -11.39
CA ARG A 264 12.00 12.78 -10.13
C ARG A 264 12.51 11.34 -10.28
N SER A 265 12.53 10.77 -11.49
CA SER A 265 13.19 9.48 -11.78
C SER A 265 14.70 9.61 -12.07
N LEU A 266 15.30 10.76 -11.76
CA LEU A 266 16.70 11.08 -12.04
C LEU A 266 17.04 11.02 -13.56
N GLY A 267 16.07 11.35 -14.40
CA GLY A 267 16.20 11.30 -15.86
C GLY A 267 16.14 9.90 -16.46
N THR A 268 15.76 8.87 -15.67
CA THR A 268 15.70 7.48 -16.15
C THR A 268 14.50 7.24 -17.06
N TYR A 269 13.35 7.83 -16.73
CA TYR A 269 12.10 7.73 -17.48
C TYR A 269 11.56 9.12 -17.76
N ASP A 270 11.05 9.35 -18.97
CA ASP A 270 10.51 10.64 -19.41
C ASP A 270 9.02 10.58 -19.74
N ARG A 271 8.41 9.38 -19.69
CA ARG A 271 7.01 9.14 -20.02
C ARG A 271 6.41 8.12 -19.09
N ILE A 272 5.12 8.28 -18.81
CA ILE A 272 4.34 7.32 -18.02
C ILE A 272 2.90 7.27 -18.53
N TYR A 273 2.39 6.05 -18.69
CA TYR A 273 1.00 5.78 -18.99
C TYR A 273 0.29 5.38 -17.70
N LEU A 274 -0.60 6.26 -17.24
CA LEU A 274 -1.35 6.03 -16.00
C LEU A 274 -2.33 4.87 -16.10
N TYR A 275 -2.74 4.46 -17.31
CA TYR A 275 -3.77 3.45 -17.49
C TYR A 275 -3.39 2.34 -18.47
N SER A 276 -2.10 2.02 -18.54
CA SER A 276 -1.57 0.85 -19.28
C SER A 276 -0.47 0.14 -18.48
N ALA A 277 -0.36 -1.16 -18.69
CA ALA A 277 0.73 -2.02 -18.26
C ALA A 277 1.80 -2.22 -19.36
N PHE A 278 1.61 -1.65 -20.56
CA PHE A 278 2.53 -1.78 -21.70
C PHE A 278 3.21 -0.46 -22.09
N GLU A 279 4.32 -0.57 -22.82
CA GLU A 279 5.20 0.52 -23.29
C GLU A 279 5.84 1.38 -22.18
N HIS A 280 5.03 2.17 -21.46
CA HIS A 280 5.48 3.08 -20.40
C HIS A 280 4.70 2.87 -19.09
N PRO A 281 4.66 1.63 -18.56
CA PRO A 281 3.91 1.35 -17.34
C PRO A 281 4.46 2.15 -16.16
N HIS A 282 3.58 2.46 -15.22
CA HIS A 282 3.98 3.12 -13.99
C HIS A 282 4.99 2.26 -13.19
N THR A 283 6.09 2.85 -12.77
CA THR A 283 7.15 2.14 -12.00
C THR A 283 6.63 1.67 -10.64
N SER A 284 7.32 0.71 -10.00
CA SER A 284 6.95 0.23 -8.66
C SER A 284 8.14 0.24 -7.71
N CYS A 285 7.96 0.73 -6.49
CA CYS A 285 8.98 0.67 -5.45
C CYS A 285 9.13 -0.74 -4.87
N GLY A 286 8.23 -1.16 -4.00
CA GLY A 286 8.26 -2.45 -3.31
C GLY A 286 7.09 -2.69 -2.35
N CYS A 287 6.32 -1.64 -2.02
CA CYS A 287 5.19 -1.68 -1.09
C CYS A 287 3.81 -1.82 -1.74
N PHE A 288 3.74 -2.21 -3.02
CA PHE A 288 2.46 -2.44 -3.68
C PHE A 288 1.64 -3.56 -3.03
N GLU A 289 0.32 -3.40 -2.99
CA GLU A 289 -0.60 -4.40 -2.41
C GLU A 289 -0.82 -5.60 -3.33
N ALA A 290 -0.77 -5.37 -4.64
CA ALA A 290 -0.95 -6.38 -5.67
C ALA A 290 -0.07 -6.14 -6.89
N ILE A 291 0.06 -7.17 -7.71
CA ILE A 291 0.72 -7.15 -9.02
C ILE A 291 -0.31 -7.53 -10.07
N VAL A 292 -0.47 -6.68 -11.08
CA VAL A 292 -1.08 -7.05 -12.36
C VAL A 292 0.01 -7.65 -13.23
N PHE A 293 -0.19 -8.87 -13.72
CA PHE A 293 0.80 -9.59 -14.53
C PHE A 293 0.17 -10.09 -15.83
N TYR A 294 0.88 -9.94 -16.94
CA TYR A 294 0.44 -10.39 -18.25
C TYR A 294 0.64 -11.91 -18.41
N ILE A 295 -0.34 -12.57 -19.02
CA ILE A 295 -0.38 -14.01 -19.30
C ILE A 295 -0.44 -14.17 -20.83
N PRO A 296 0.72 -14.39 -21.49
CA PRO A 296 0.81 -14.39 -22.95
C PRO A 296 -0.12 -15.40 -23.64
N GLU A 297 -0.30 -16.58 -23.06
CA GLU A 297 -1.10 -17.66 -23.64
C GLU A 297 -2.59 -17.33 -23.70
N ALA A 298 -3.08 -16.50 -22.78
CA ALA A 298 -4.47 -16.01 -22.77
C ALA A 298 -4.62 -14.60 -23.36
N ASP A 299 -3.50 -13.99 -23.80
CA ASP A 299 -3.43 -12.57 -24.16
C ASP A 299 -4.11 -11.68 -23.10
N GLY A 300 -4.01 -12.07 -21.83
CA GLY A 300 -4.82 -11.54 -20.73
C GLY A 300 -3.98 -11.14 -19.53
N PHE A 301 -4.62 -10.63 -18.48
CA PHE A 301 -3.93 -10.28 -17.23
C PHE A 301 -4.41 -11.12 -16.06
N GLY A 302 -3.47 -11.52 -15.21
CA GLY A 302 -3.76 -11.96 -13.86
C GLY A 302 -3.56 -10.83 -12.85
N VAL A 303 -4.15 -10.96 -11.67
CA VAL A 303 -3.86 -10.11 -10.51
C VAL A 303 -3.54 -10.99 -9.31
N VAL A 304 -2.48 -10.69 -8.56
CA VAL A 304 -2.17 -11.39 -7.29
C VAL A 304 -1.84 -10.39 -6.19
N HIS A 305 -2.36 -10.59 -4.98
CA HIS A 305 -2.09 -9.73 -3.83
C HIS A 305 -0.96 -10.30 -2.97
N ARG A 306 -0.34 -9.43 -2.16
CA ARG A 306 0.84 -9.74 -1.32
C ARG A 306 0.63 -10.92 -0.38
N GLU A 307 -0.54 -11.00 0.23
CA GLU A 307 -0.88 -12.03 1.22
C GLU A 307 -1.24 -13.38 0.59
N PHE A 308 -1.33 -13.48 -0.75
CA PHE A 308 -1.67 -14.72 -1.43
C PHE A 308 -0.57 -15.78 -1.20
N LYS A 309 -0.99 -16.94 -0.66
CA LYS A 309 -0.10 -18.06 -0.38
C LYS A 309 -0.15 -19.06 -1.53
N GLY A 310 0.97 -19.21 -2.23
CA GLY A 310 1.13 -20.21 -3.29
C GLY A 310 1.55 -19.62 -4.62
N GLU A 311 1.40 -20.42 -5.66
CA GLU A 311 1.72 -20.06 -7.04
C GLU A 311 0.47 -19.59 -7.78
N THR A 312 0.66 -18.62 -8.66
CA THR A 312 -0.33 -18.21 -9.65
C THR A 312 -0.39 -19.22 -10.80
N VAL A 313 -1.33 -19.04 -11.73
CA VAL A 313 -1.45 -19.87 -12.94
C VAL A 313 -0.21 -19.89 -13.84
N ILE A 314 0.71 -18.93 -13.70
CA ILE A 314 1.99 -18.92 -14.43
C ILE A 314 3.13 -19.60 -13.65
N GLY A 315 2.83 -20.24 -12.51
CA GLY A 315 3.82 -20.95 -11.68
C GLY A 315 4.69 -20.02 -10.81
N GLU A 316 4.37 -18.73 -10.73
CA GLU A 316 5.11 -17.77 -9.91
C GLU A 316 4.36 -17.41 -8.63
N THR A 317 5.10 -17.28 -7.53
CA THR A 317 4.61 -16.70 -6.27
C THR A 317 4.61 -15.17 -6.33
N PHE A 318 3.82 -14.51 -5.48
CA PHE A 318 3.87 -13.04 -5.33
C PHE A 318 5.30 -12.55 -5.06
N SER A 319 6.03 -13.18 -4.14
CA SER A 319 7.39 -12.78 -3.75
C SER A 319 8.38 -12.83 -4.92
N HIS A 320 8.26 -13.84 -5.79
CA HIS A 320 9.10 -13.94 -6.99
C HIS A 320 8.78 -12.80 -7.96
N MET A 321 7.51 -12.60 -8.32
CA MET A 321 7.08 -11.50 -9.20
C MET A 321 7.43 -10.12 -8.64
N ALA A 322 7.34 -9.94 -7.31
CA ALA A 322 7.67 -8.68 -6.67
C ALA A 322 9.14 -8.31 -6.86
N GLY A 323 10.07 -9.28 -6.86
CA GLY A 323 11.49 -9.03 -7.13
C GLY A 323 11.75 -8.49 -8.54
N GLU A 324 10.91 -8.82 -9.51
CA GLU A 324 11.02 -8.34 -10.88
C GLU A 324 10.26 -7.04 -11.13
N THR A 325 9.11 -6.86 -10.47
CA THR A 325 8.23 -5.69 -10.64
C THR A 325 8.76 -4.46 -9.90
N SER A 326 9.48 -4.67 -8.80
CA SER A 326 10.04 -3.63 -7.92
C SER A 326 11.30 -2.94 -8.47
N GLY A 327 11.80 -1.97 -7.70
CA GLY A 327 13.09 -1.31 -7.94
C GLY A 327 13.00 -0.05 -8.79
N GLY A 328 11.79 0.51 -8.97
CA GLY A 328 11.58 1.76 -9.70
C GLY A 328 11.79 1.61 -11.19
N ARG A 329 11.47 0.43 -11.75
CA ARG A 329 11.62 0.12 -13.18
C ARG A 329 10.27 0.15 -13.89
N GLN A 330 10.27 0.54 -15.17
CA GLN A 330 9.16 0.26 -16.08
C GLN A 330 9.31 -1.17 -16.61
N VAL A 331 8.40 -2.06 -16.21
CA VAL A 331 8.40 -3.47 -16.58
C VAL A 331 7.10 -3.76 -17.33
N GLU A 332 7.20 -3.92 -18.65
CA GLU A 332 6.01 -4.20 -19.46
C GLU A 332 5.33 -5.50 -19.04
N GLY A 333 4.01 -5.44 -18.92
CA GLY A 333 3.19 -6.56 -18.47
C GLY A 333 3.31 -6.89 -16.98
N ARG A 334 4.08 -6.13 -16.17
CA ARG A 334 4.11 -6.28 -14.71
C ARG A 334 3.96 -4.92 -14.02
N LEU A 335 2.83 -4.74 -13.36
CA LEU A 335 2.47 -3.46 -12.74
C LEU A 335 2.08 -3.66 -11.28
N GLY A 336 2.85 -3.09 -10.36
CA GLY A 336 2.44 -2.96 -8.96
C GLY A 336 1.27 -2.00 -8.83
N THR A 337 0.26 -2.37 -8.04
CA THR A 337 -0.97 -1.59 -7.88
C THR A 337 -1.53 -1.68 -6.46
N GLY A 338 -2.23 -0.63 -6.04
CA GLY A 338 -3.08 -0.64 -4.85
C GLY A 338 -4.41 -1.31 -5.19
N LEU A 339 -4.95 -2.14 -4.30
CA LEU A 339 -6.12 -2.96 -4.60
C LEU A 339 -7.38 -2.13 -4.90
N GLU A 340 -7.52 -0.93 -4.32
CA GLU A 340 -8.65 -0.04 -4.63
C GLU A 340 -8.68 0.39 -6.11
N GLN A 341 -7.57 0.32 -6.85
CA GLN A 341 -7.60 0.55 -8.30
C GLN A 341 -8.52 -0.42 -9.03
N LEU A 342 -8.76 -1.62 -8.52
CA LEU A 342 -9.70 -2.56 -9.14
C LEU A 342 -11.13 -2.02 -9.21
N ARG A 343 -11.49 -0.98 -8.43
CA ARG A 343 -12.78 -0.27 -8.56
C ARG A 343 -12.76 0.88 -9.56
N SER A 344 -11.59 1.34 -9.97
CA SER A 344 -11.45 2.49 -10.87
C SER A 344 -12.02 2.15 -12.26
N PRO A 345 -12.81 3.05 -12.88
CA PRO A 345 -13.23 2.87 -14.26
C PRO A 345 -12.05 2.95 -15.24
N LYS A 346 -10.92 3.57 -14.85
CA LYS A 346 -9.72 3.70 -15.68
C LYS A 346 -8.68 2.60 -15.42
N PHE A 347 -8.96 1.62 -14.56
CA PHE A 347 -8.04 0.52 -14.26
C PHE A 347 -7.55 -0.15 -15.54
N ILE A 348 -6.26 -0.01 -15.87
CA ILE A 348 -5.61 -0.49 -17.11
C ILE A 348 -6.48 -0.36 -18.37
N GLN A 349 -7.24 0.73 -18.49
CA GLN A 349 -8.29 0.87 -19.52
C GLN A 349 -7.73 0.78 -20.94
N ALA A 350 -6.50 1.27 -21.17
CA ALA A 350 -5.83 1.21 -22.46
C ALA A 350 -5.62 -0.24 -22.92
N ASP A 351 -5.54 -1.16 -21.97
CA ASP A 351 -5.30 -2.56 -22.24
C ASP A 351 -6.59 -3.40 -22.15
N GLY A 352 -7.77 -2.81 -22.03
CA GLY A 352 -9.06 -3.54 -21.97
C GLY A 352 -9.65 -3.68 -20.56
N GLY A 353 -8.99 -3.07 -19.57
CA GLY A 353 -9.52 -2.93 -18.21
C GLY A 353 -9.81 -4.24 -17.48
N ARG A 354 -10.78 -4.21 -16.57
CA ARG A 354 -11.23 -5.40 -15.85
C ARG A 354 -11.69 -6.53 -16.77
N LYS A 355 -12.15 -6.20 -17.99
CA LYS A 355 -12.63 -7.19 -18.96
C LYS A 355 -11.51 -8.05 -19.57
N ARG A 356 -10.25 -7.67 -19.39
CA ARG A 356 -9.07 -8.47 -19.78
C ARG A 356 -8.41 -9.17 -18.60
N ILE A 357 -8.96 -9.06 -17.39
CA ILE A 357 -8.50 -9.88 -16.27
C ILE A 357 -9.02 -11.29 -16.44
N VAL A 358 -8.13 -12.28 -16.52
CA VAL A 358 -8.45 -13.68 -16.79
C VAL A 358 -8.15 -14.60 -15.61
N TRP A 359 -7.50 -14.11 -14.56
CA TRP A 359 -7.27 -14.89 -13.33
C TRP A 359 -7.02 -13.97 -12.14
N LEU A 360 -7.54 -14.32 -10.97
CA LEU A 360 -7.23 -13.64 -9.71
C LEU A 360 -7.58 -14.52 -8.49
N PRO A 361 -6.94 -14.32 -7.33
CA PRO A 361 -7.29 -14.99 -6.10
C PRO A 361 -8.74 -14.77 -5.68
N LYS A 362 -9.37 -15.80 -5.10
CA LYS A 362 -10.75 -15.74 -4.61
C LYS A 362 -11.01 -14.56 -3.69
N GLU A 363 -10.07 -14.23 -2.82
CA GLU A 363 -10.17 -13.10 -1.88
C GLU A 363 -10.30 -11.76 -2.61
N ILE A 364 -9.54 -11.56 -3.70
CA ILE A 364 -9.70 -10.38 -4.57
C ILE A 364 -11.06 -10.42 -5.25
N LYS A 365 -11.46 -11.59 -5.78
CA LYS A 365 -12.72 -11.77 -6.51
C LYS A 365 -13.90 -11.32 -5.65
N GLU A 366 -13.96 -11.84 -4.43
CA GLU A 366 -15.03 -11.58 -3.48
C GLU A 366 -15.00 -10.12 -2.98
N ARG A 367 -13.81 -9.58 -2.66
CA ARG A 367 -13.65 -8.18 -2.18
C ARG A 367 -14.08 -7.14 -3.21
N TYR A 368 -13.88 -7.41 -4.50
CA TYR A 368 -14.17 -6.50 -5.61
C TYR A 368 -15.34 -6.95 -6.49
N LYS A 369 -16.20 -7.82 -5.94
CA LYS A 369 -17.33 -8.44 -6.63
C LYS A 369 -18.15 -7.45 -7.46
N GLU A 370 -18.59 -6.35 -6.86
CA GLU A 370 -19.43 -5.34 -7.51
C GLU A 370 -18.78 -4.77 -8.78
N ALA A 371 -17.46 -4.54 -8.77
CA ALA A 371 -16.75 -3.98 -9.91
C ALA A 371 -16.64 -4.98 -11.08
N PHE A 372 -16.39 -6.25 -10.78
CA PHE A 372 -16.33 -7.31 -11.80
C PHE A 372 -17.73 -7.73 -12.30
N GLU A 373 -18.77 -7.65 -11.46
CA GLU A 373 -20.17 -7.86 -11.85
C GLU A 373 -20.65 -6.75 -12.80
N ALA A 374 -20.31 -5.50 -12.51
CA ALA A 374 -20.65 -4.36 -13.36
C ALA A 374 -20.06 -4.50 -14.78
N ASP A 375 -18.89 -5.13 -14.91
CA ASP A 375 -18.26 -5.41 -16.21
C ASP A 375 -18.68 -6.75 -16.84
N GLY A 376 -19.54 -7.53 -16.17
CA GLY A 376 -20.06 -8.80 -16.67
C GLY A 376 -19.04 -9.94 -16.70
N VAL A 377 -17.98 -9.86 -15.90
CA VAL A 377 -16.86 -10.81 -15.90
C VAL A 377 -16.71 -11.62 -14.60
N TYR A 378 -17.41 -11.24 -13.53
CA TYR A 378 -17.28 -11.91 -12.22
C TYR A 378 -17.35 -13.44 -12.31
N ASP A 379 -18.42 -14.02 -12.87
CA ASP A 379 -18.57 -15.49 -12.96
C ASP A 379 -17.68 -16.14 -14.02
N LYS A 380 -16.92 -15.34 -14.79
CA LYS A 380 -16.14 -15.80 -15.95
C LYS A 380 -14.63 -15.85 -15.68
N ILE A 381 -14.19 -15.28 -14.56
CA ILE A 381 -12.77 -15.25 -14.16
C ILE A 381 -12.52 -16.40 -13.15
N PRO A 382 -11.69 -17.40 -13.47
CA PRO A 382 -11.34 -18.45 -12.51
C PRO A 382 -10.44 -17.93 -11.39
N THR A 383 -10.42 -18.67 -10.27
CA THR A 383 -9.50 -18.44 -9.14
C THR A 383 -8.49 -19.57 -9.00
N GLU A 384 -7.67 -19.52 -7.96
CA GLU A 384 -6.81 -20.63 -7.54
C GLU A 384 -7.59 -21.90 -7.19
N GLU A 385 -8.89 -21.84 -6.90
CA GLU A 385 -9.72 -23.03 -6.64
C GLU A 385 -10.16 -23.74 -7.95
N ASP A 386 -10.24 -22.98 -9.05
CA ASP A 386 -10.77 -23.47 -10.34
C ASP A 386 -9.69 -24.02 -11.28
N VAL A 387 -8.55 -23.32 -11.36
CA VAL A 387 -7.45 -23.64 -12.29
C VAL A 387 -6.10 -23.45 -11.60
N LYS A 388 -5.13 -24.31 -11.92
CA LYS A 388 -3.79 -24.30 -11.31
C LYS A 388 -2.67 -23.85 -12.23
N ASN A 389 -2.90 -23.84 -13.53
CA ASN A 389 -1.89 -23.56 -14.54
C ASN A 389 -2.54 -23.01 -15.82
N VAL A 390 -1.70 -22.56 -16.74
CA VAL A 390 -2.12 -21.98 -18.03
C VAL A 390 -2.85 -22.99 -18.93
N ASP A 391 -2.49 -24.28 -18.88
CA ASP A 391 -3.14 -25.34 -19.67
C ASP A 391 -4.62 -25.53 -19.27
N GLU A 392 -4.95 -25.32 -18.00
CA GLU A 392 -6.32 -25.36 -17.47
C GLU A 392 -7.07 -24.04 -17.68
N LEU A 393 -6.34 -22.91 -17.72
CA LEU A 393 -6.89 -21.56 -17.80
C LEU A 393 -7.71 -21.33 -19.08
N LEU A 394 -7.12 -21.58 -20.25
CA LEU A 394 -7.79 -21.32 -21.53
C LEU A 394 -9.10 -22.12 -21.70
N PRO A 395 -9.12 -23.45 -21.48
CA PRO A 395 -10.36 -24.23 -21.55
C PRO A 395 -11.45 -23.74 -20.58
N PHE A 396 -11.07 -23.27 -19.39
CA PHE A 396 -12.03 -22.69 -18.45
C PHE A 396 -12.65 -21.41 -19.02
N LEU A 397 -11.83 -20.48 -19.50
CA LEU A 397 -12.29 -19.17 -19.99
C LEU A 397 -13.19 -19.31 -21.22
N GLU A 398 -12.86 -20.22 -22.14
CA GLU A 398 -13.70 -20.53 -23.31
C GLU A 398 -15.06 -21.09 -22.89
N LYS A 399 -15.07 -22.06 -21.97
CA LYS A 399 -16.30 -22.66 -21.44
C LYS A 399 -17.16 -21.64 -20.68
N ALA A 400 -16.52 -20.72 -19.96
CA ALA A 400 -17.19 -19.65 -19.23
C ALA A 400 -17.66 -18.50 -20.15
N GLY A 401 -17.23 -18.47 -21.41
CA GLY A 401 -17.55 -17.40 -22.36
C GLY A 401 -16.97 -16.06 -21.90
N HIS A 402 -15.71 -16.06 -21.43
CA HIS A 402 -15.01 -14.85 -21.00
C HIS A 402 -14.94 -13.82 -22.15
N PRO A 403 -15.43 -12.58 -21.99
CA PRO A 403 -15.64 -11.65 -23.11
C PRO A 403 -14.35 -11.31 -23.87
N TRP A 404 -13.20 -11.24 -23.17
CA TRP A 404 -11.90 -11.09 -23.82
C TRP A 404 -11.59 -12.25 -24.78
N ILE A 405 -11.81 -13.49 -24.33
CA ILE A 405 -11.56 -14.70 -25.13
C ILE A 405 -12.57 -14.82 -26.28
N MET A 406 -13.79 -14.33 -26.09
CA MET A 406 -14.82 -14.31 -27.13
C MET A 406 -14.64 -13.18 -28.17
N GLY A 407 -13.64 -12.30 -28.00
CA GLY A 407 -13.43 -11.16 -28.90
C GLY A 407 -14.52 -10.08 -28.78
N GLU A 408 -15.19 -10.01 -27.62
CA GLU A 408 -16.26 -9.05 -27.34
C GLU A 408 -15.74 -7.72 -26.74
N VAL A 409 -14.44 -7.65 -26.45
CA VAL A 409 -13.78 -6.48 -25.86
C VAL A 409 -13.02 -5.74 -26.97
N GLU A 410 -13.49 -4.55 -27.33
CA GLU A 410 -12.74 -3.64 -28.18
C GLU A 410 -11.79 -2.80 -27.32
N LEU A 411 -10.51 -2.75 -27.71
CA LEU A 411 -9.56 -1.86 -27.06
C LEU A 411 -9.88 -0.41 -27.44
N PRO A 412 -9.84 0.52 -26.48
CA PRO A 412 -10.02 1.94 -26.79
C PRO A 412 -8.90 2.42 -27.72
N THR A 413 -9.27 3.23 -28.72
CA THR A 413 -8.37 3.79 -29.75
C THR A 413 -8.02 5.24 -29.50
#